data_AF-A0A2H0T746-F1
#
_entry.id   AF-A0A2H0T746-F1
#
_cell.length_a   1.000
_cell.length_b   1.000
_cell.length_c   1.000
_cell.angle_alpha   90.00
_cell.angle_beta   90.00
_cell.angle_gamma   90.00
#
_symmetry.space_group_name_H-M   'P 1'
#
loop_
_entity.id
_entity.type
_entity.pdbx_description
1 polymer ?
#
loop_
_entity_poly.entity_id
_entity_poly.type
_entity_poly.pdbx_seq_one_letter_code
_entity_poly.pdbx_strand_id
1 'polypeptide(L)'
;MISFPLSVLLIPYAVIVAVILFFVFINIKNLARYRAEDVISFGALLIFLIGFAILGYFSCQYLSSINWTEQISMTLPSIKVGL
;
A
#
# COMPACT_ATOMS: atom_id res chain seq x y z
N MET A 1 -23.86 7.44 18.03
CA MET A 1 -22.81 7.50 16.99
C MET A 1 -22.15 6.13 16.92
N ILE A 2 -22.24 5.43 15.78
CA ILE A 2 -21.55 4.15 15.61
C ILE A 2 -20.07 4.46 15.42
N SER A 3 -19.25 4.13 16.43
CA SER A 3 -17.80 4.16 16.32
C SER A 3 -17.38 2.87 15.62
N PHE A 4 -16.86 2.98 14.40
CA PHE A 4 -16.23 1.85 13.73
C PHE A 4 -14.83 1.63 14.31
N PRO A 5 -14.41 0.38 14.55
CA PRO A 5 -13.03 0.10 14.93
C PRO A 5 -12.11 0.60 13.82
N LEU A 6 -11.07 1.35 14.18
CA LEU A 6 -10.09 1.89 13.22
C LEU A 6 -9.51 0.79 12.31
N SER A 7 -9.36 -0.42 12.85
CA SER A 7 -8.86 -1.61 12.16
C SER A 7 -9.64 -1.95 10.89
N VAL A 8 -10.96 -1.71 10.88
CA VAL A 8 -11.84 -1.99 9.74
C VAL A 8 -11.48 -1.13 8.53
N LEU A 9 -11.03 0.10 8.75
CA LEU A 9 -10.57 1.00 7.68
C LEU A 9 -9.10 0.74 7.34
N LEU A 10 -8.29 0.48 8.37
CA LEU A 10 -6.85 0.53 8.28
C LEU A 10 -6.24 -0.71 7.59
N ILE A 11 -6.81 -1.88 7.82
CA ILE A 11 -6.36 -3.14 7.19
C ILE A 11 -6.58 -3.10 5.66
N PRO A 12 -7.79 -2.79 5.13
CA PRO A 12 -7.97 -2.66 3.69
C PRO A 12 -7.08 -1.58 3.06
N TYR A 13 -6.88 -0.46 3.75
CA TYR A 13 -6.01 0.61 3.28
C TYR A 13 -4.55 0.13 3.13
N ALA A 14 -4.01 -0.58 4.12
CA ALA A 14 -2.66 -1.14 4.04
C ALA A 14 -2.48 -2.14 2.89
N VAL A 15 -3.49 -2.97 2.63
CA VAL A 15 -3.50 -3.89 1.48
C VAL A 15 -3.47 -3.12 0.16
N ILE A 16 -4.29 -2.07 0.03
CA ILE A 16 -4.30 -1.22 -1.17
C ILE A 16 -2.92 -0.57 -1.40
N VAL A 17 -2.31 -0.02 -0.35
CA VAL A 17 -0.97 0.57 -0.42
C VAL A 17 0.06 -0.46 -0.88
N ALA A 18 0.02 -1.69 -0.35
CA ALA A 18 0.93 -2.76 -0.75
C ALA A 18 0.77 -3.14 -2.24
N VAL A 19 -0.47 -3.25 -2.73
CA VAL A 19 -0.76 -3.52 -4.15
C VAL A 19 -0.24 -2.40 -5.03
N ILE A 20 -0.47 -1.15 -4.65
CA ILE A 20 0.03 0.02 -5.37
C ILE A 20 1.56 -0.01 -5.46
N LEU A 21 2.25 -0.24 -4.34
CA LEU A 21 3.72 -0.32 -4.32
C LEU A 21 4.24 -1.45 -5.20
N PHE A 22 3.56 -2.60 -5.21
CA PHE A 22 3.90 -3.71 -6.11
C PHE A 22 3.80 -3.28 -7.58
N PHE A 23 2.71 -2.63 -7.98
CA PHE A 23 2.56 -2.12 -9.35
C PHE A 23 3.64 -1.10 -9.70
N VAL A 24 3.92 -0.15 -8.80
CA VAL A 24 4.98 0.85 -9.01
C VAL A 24 6.32 0.16 -9.27
N PHE A 25 6.68 -0.82 -8.44
CA PHE A 25 7.94 -1.55 -8.56
C PHE A 25 8.05 -2.28 -9.90
N ILE A 26 7.00 -3.00 -10.32
CA ILE A 26 6.98 -3.71 -11.61
C ILE A 26 7.11 -2.73 -12.77
N ASN A 27 6.42 -1.60 -12.73
CA ASN A 27 6.46 -0.62 -13.80
C ASN A 27 7.80 0.09 -13.90
N ILE A 28 8.43 0.45 -12.78
CA ILE A 28 9.81 1.00 -12.78
C ILE A 28 10.79 -0.02 -13.38
N LYS A 29 10.70 -1.29 -12.98
CA LYS A 29 11.53 -2.36 -13.55
C LYS A 29 11.32 -2.51 -15.05
N ASN A 30 10.07 -2.51 -15.50
CA ASN A 30 9.75 -2.62 -16.92
C ASN A 30 10.24 -1.41 -17.71
N LEU A 31 10.13 -0.21 -17.14
CA LEU A 31 10.63 1.03 -17.74
C LEU A 31 12.16 0.98 -17.90
N ALA A 32 12.87 0.50 -16.87
CA ALA A 32 14.32 0.32 -16.92
C ALA A 32 14.75 -0.76 -17.94
N ARG A 33 13.95 -1.81 -18.12
CA ARG A 33 14.26 -2.94 -19.01
C ARG A 33 13.96 -2.66 -20.48
N TYR A 34 12.80 -2.09 -20.77
CA TYR A 34 12.26 -2.06 -22.13
C TYR A 34 12.42 -0.71 -22.83
N ARG A 35 13.00 0.32 -22.19
CA ARG A 35 13.28 1.67 -22.73
C ARG A 35 12.19 2.14 -23.72
N ALA A 36 11.22 2.91 -23.23
CA ALA A 36 10.14 3.40 -24.11
C ALA A 36 10.70 4.12 -25.35
N GLU A 37 10.20 3.75 -26.52
CA GLU A 37 10.62 4.30 -27.81
C GLU A 37 10.26 5.79 -27.97
N ASP A 38 9.23 6.23 -27.23
CA ASP A 38 8.78 7.62 -27.18
C ASP A 38 9.12 8.29 -25.84
N VAL A 39 9.89 9.38 -25.92
CA VAL A 39 10.39 10.18 -24.78
C VAL A 39 9.25 10.86 -24.02
N ILE A 40 8.18 11.27 -24.71
CA ILE A 40 7.05 11.96 -24.08
C ILE A 40 6.27 10.97 -23.22
N SER A 41 5.93 9.80 -23.79
CA SER A 41 5.27 8.71 -23.07
C SER A 41 6.12 8.18 -21.91
N PHE A 42 7.44 8.10 -22.09
CA PHE A 42 8.39 7.76 -21.02
C PHE A 42 8.31 8.75 -19.85
N GLY A 43 8.40 10.06 -20.16
CA GLY A 43 8.39 11.12 -19.15
C GLY A 43 7.09 11.16 -18.36
N ALA A 44 5.95 11.04 -19.04
CA ALA A 44 4.64 10.98 -18.39
C ALA A 44 4.52 9.78 -17.45
N LEU A 45 4.93 8.59 -17.89
CA LEU A 45 4.88 7.38 -17.07
C LEU A 45 5.84 7.46 -15.88
N LEU A 46 7.03 8.02 -16.09
CA LEU A 46 8.01 8.22 -15.02
C LEU A 46 7.50 9.17 -13.93
N ILE A 47 6.92 10.32 -14.32
CA ILE A 47 6.34 11.29 -13.36
C ILE A 47 5.20 10.66 -12.58
N PHE A 48 4.30 9.93 -13.26
CA PHE A 48 3.21 9.21 -12.63
C PHE A 48 3.73 8.21 -11.58
N LEU A 49 4.73 7.41 -11.94
CA LEU A 49 5.32 6.41 -11.03
C LEU A 49 6.03 7.05 -9.84
N ILE A 50 6.75 8.16 -10.04
CA ILE A 50 7.39 8.90 -8.95
C ILE A 50 6.34 9.45 -7.98
N GLY A 51 5.26 10.05 -8.48
CA GLY A 51 4.17 10.54 -7.64
C GLY A 51 3.55 9.43 -6.80
N PHE A 52 3.29 8.28 -7.41
CA PHE A 52 2.77 7.10 -6.71
C PHE A 52 3.77 6.51 -5.69
N ALA A 53 5.07 6.50 -6.00
CA ALA A 53 6.10 6.05 -5.07
C ALA A 53 6.18 6.96 -3.83
N ILE A 54 6.09 8.28 -4.02
CA ILE A 54 6.07 9.26 -2.93
C ILE A 54 4.85 9.05 -2.04
N LEU A 55 3.66 8.91 -2.64
CA LEU A 55 2.43 8.62 -1.88
C LEU A 55 2.57 7.32 -1.10
N GLY A 56 3.04 6.25 -1.74
CA GLY A 56 3.27 4.97 -1.08
C GLY A 56 4.28 5.06 0.07
N TYR A 57 5.35 5.86 -0.06
CA TYR A 57 6.30 6.12 1.00
C TYR A 57 5.65 6.81 2.20
N PHE A 58 4.89 7.89 1.99
CA PHE A 58 4.20 8.57 3.07
C PHE A 58 3.15 7.68 3.74
N SER A 59 2.42 6.89 2.96
CA SER A 59 1.50 5.87 3.49
C SER A 59 2.25 4.87 4.37
N CYS A 60 3.41 4.36 3.95
CA CYS A 60 4.21 3.44 4.76
C CYS A 60 4.71 4.10 6.05
N GLN A 61 5.16 5.36 5.99
CA GLN A 61 5.57 6.11 7.18
C GLN A 61 4.43 6.23 8.19
N TYR A 62 3.24 6.61 7.73
CA TYR A 62 2.04 6.69 8.57
C TYR A 62 1.71 5.31 9.18
N LEU A 63 1.70 4.27 8.36
CA LEU A 63 1.37 2.89 8.75
C LEU A 63 2.43 2.24 9.66
N SER A 64 3.68 2.71 9.64
CA SER A 64 4.76 2.18 10.47
C SER A 64 4.55 2.45 11.97
N SER A 65 3.82 3.51 12.29
CA SER A 65 3.52 3.91 13.68
C SER A 65 2.42 3.07 14.33
N ILE A 66 1.79 2.18 13.58
CA ILE A 66 0.58 1.47 13.99
C ILE A 66 0.93 0.11 14.60
N ASN A 67 0.33 -0.20 15.74
CA ASN A 67 0.41 -1.51 16.36
C ASN A 67 -0.47 -2.53 15.61
N TRP A 68 0.11 -3.19 14.60
CA TRP A 68 -0.58 -4.17 13.75
C TRP A 68 -1.12 -5.37 14.53
N THR A 69 -0.42 -5.82 15.58
CA THR A 69 -0.87 -6.94 16.42
C THR A 69 -2.22 -6.63 17.07
N GLU A 70 -2.41 -5.41 17.56
CA GLU A 70 -3.66 -4.94 18.15
C GLU A 70 -4.77 -4.82 17.09
N GLN A 71 -4.48 -4.19 15.95
CA GLN A 71 -5.46 -4.00 14.88
C GLN A 71 -5.96 -5.33 14.29
N ILE A 72 -5.08 -6.31 14.12
CA ILE A 72 -5.43 -7.65 13.63
C ILE A 72 -6.26 -8.39 14.68
N SER A 73 -5.87 -8.33 15.96
CA SER A 73 -6.58 -9.01 17.07
C SER A 73 -7.99 -8.47 17.32
N MET A 74 -8.23 -7.18 17.06
CA MET A 74 -9.58 -6.60 17.11
C MET A 74 -10.49 -7.09 15.98
N THR A 75 -9.91 -7.58 14.88
CA THR A 75 -10.64 -8.01 13.68
C THR A 75 -10.87 -9.53 13.67
N LEU A 76 -9.97 -10.32 14.27
CA LEU A 76 -10.17 -11.75 14.50
C LEU A 76 -10.92 -11.97 15.83
N PRO A 77 -12.14 -12.54 15.82
CA PRO A 77 -12.75 -12.96 17.07
C PRO A 77 -11.82 -13.95 17.75
N SER A 78 -11.54 -13.75 19.04
CA SER A 78 -10.77 -14.70 19.84
C SER A 78 -11.44 -16.08 19.70
N ILE A 79 -10.87 -16.95 18.87
CA ILE A 79 -11.25 -18.36 18.86
C ILE A 79 -10.71 -18.87 20.19
N LYS A 80 -11.53 -18.82 21.23
CA LYS A 80 -11.34 -19.59 22.44
C LYS A 80 -11.50 -21.05 22.03
N VAL A 81 -10.42 -21.65 21.53
CA VAL A 81 -10.31 -23.10 21.50
C VAL A 81 -10.22 -23.48 22.97
N GLY A 82 -11.34 -23.92 23.53
CA GLY A 82 -11.37 -24.52 24.85
C GLY A 82 -10.50 -25.77 24.81
N LEU A 83 -9.32 -25.66 25.41
CA LEU A 83 -8.54 -26.78 25.93
C LEU A 83 -8.66 -26.73 27.45
#